data_AF-A0A1W9T8L4-F1
#
_entry.id   AF-A0A1W9T8L4-F1
#
_cell.length_a   1.000
_cell.length_b   1.000
_cell.length_c   1.000
_cell.angle_alpha   90.00
_cell.angle_beta   90.00
_cell.angle_gamma   90.00
#
_symmetry.space_group_name_H-M   'P 1'
#
loop_
_entity.id
_entity.type
_entity.pdbx_description
1 polymer ?
#
loop_
_entity_poly.entity_id
_entity_poly.type
_entity_poly.pdbx_seq_one_letter_code
_entity_poly.pdbx_strand_id
1 'polypeptide(L)'
;MQYNRCGDSGLKLPAISLGLWHNFGNVDDFDNARRMIHTAFDNGITHFDLAILESMGVRLLIHQPRYSMLFRNYEKEGLFDTLDELGIGAICYCPLSQGLLTDKYLNGIPDDSRDANPHGFLQKDVITPELVAKLKKLDNLKTLENLNFRPDELSQIDTVLNT
;
A
#
# COMPACT_ATOMS: atom_id res chain seq x y z
N MET A 1 27.41 -8.23 -1.19
CA MET A 1 25.93 -8.34 -1.27
C MET A 1 25.53 -9.80 -1.45
N GLN A 2 24.51 -10.27 -0.74
CA GLN A 2 23.87 -11.57 -0.97
C GLN A 2 22.80 -11.44 -2.07
N TYR A 3 22.70 -12.43 -2.95
CA TYR A 3 21.68 -12.47 -4.00
C TYR A 3 20.80 -13.71 -3.86
N ASN A 4 19.49 -13.51 -3.81
CA ASN A 4 18.49 -14.55 -3.59
C ASN A 4 17.65 -14.74 -4.84
N ARG A 5 17.22 -15.97 -5.12
CA ARG A 5 16.26 -16.23 -6.21
C ARG A 5 14.91 -15.61 -5.90
N CYS A 6 14.28 -15.03 -6.91
CA CYS A 6 12.93 -14.51 -6.83
C CYS A 6 11.95 -15.67 -7.09
N GLY A 7 11.56 -16.38 -6.03
CA GLY A 7 10.74 -17.59 -6.13
C GLY A 7 11.42 -18.67 -6.98
N ASP A 8 10.64 -19.33 -7.83
CA ASP A 8 11.13 -20.39 -8.73
C ASP A 8 11.71 -19.85 -10.05
N SER A 9 11.75 -18.51 -10.21
CA SER A 9 12.35 -17.89 -11.38
C SER A 9 13.87 -18.01 -11.39
N GLY A 10 14.46 -17.90 -12.58
CA GLY A 10 15.91 -17.75 -12.73
C GLY A 10 16.47 -16.41 -12.23
N LEU A 11 15.60 -15.44 -11.92
CA LEU A 11 15.99 -14.09 -11.53
C LEU A 11 16.56 -14.10 -10.11
N LYS A 12 17.71 -13.45 -9.93
CA LYS A 12 18.32 -13.21 -8.63
C LYS A 12 18.26 -11.73 -8.28
N LEU A 13 17.77 -11.41 -7.09
CA LEU A 13 17.70 -10.06 -6.56
C LEU A 13 18.66 -9.91 -5.37
N PRO A 14 19.25 -8.72 -5.15
CA PRO A 14 20.04 -8.45 -3.96
C PRO A 14 19.14 -8.55 -2.71
N ALA A 15 19.71 -8.95 -1.58
CA ALA A 15 18.99 -9.04 -0.30
C ALA A 15 18.45 -7.68 0.18
N ILE A 16 18.98 -6.58 -0.36
CA ILE A 16 18.54 -5.20 -0.10
C ILE A 16 18.35 -4.51 -1.46
N SER A 17 17.24 -3.81 -1.64
CA SER A 17 16.89 -3.05 -2.85
C SER A 17 16.75 -1.56 -2.54
N LEU A 18 16.95 -0.68 -3.53
CA LEU A 18 16.76 0.77 -3.37
C LEU A 18 15.44 1.22 -4.01
N GLY A 19 14.51 1.72 -3.21
CA GLY A 19 13.29 2.36 -3.72
C GLY A 19 13.51 3.83 -4.06
N LEU A 20 12.95 4.29 -5.17
CA LEU A 20 13.13 5.65 -5.71
C LEU A 20 11.91 6.56 -5.48
N TRP A 21 11.08 6.26 -4.47
CA TRP A 21 9.85 7.03 -4.20
C TRP A 21 10.11 8.44 -3.66
N HIS A 22 11.11 8.59 -2.77
CA HIS A 22 11.50 9.88 -2.17
C HIS A 22 12.94 10.23 -2.52
N ASN A 23 13.23 11.51 -2.75
CA ASN A 23 14.55 12.06 -3.10
C ASN A 23 15.00 11.80 -4.57
N PHE A 24 14.06 11.45 -5.45
CA PHE A 24 14.31 11.16 -6.87
C PHE A 24 13.27 11.81 -7.81
N GLY A 25 12.52 12.81 -7.32
CA GLY A 25 11.56 13.58 -8.12
C GLY A 25 12.16 14.84 -8.74
N ASN A 26 11.39 15.53 -9.58
CA ASN A 26 11.85 16.72 -10.33
C ASN A 26 12.29 17.92 -9.46
N VAL A 27 11.92 17.93 -8.18
CA VAL A 27 12.28 18.98 -7.21
C VAL A 27 13.48 18.60 -6.34
N ASP A 28 13.95 17.36 -6.45
CA ASP A 28 15.03 16.83 -5.62
C ASP A 28 16.41 17.09 -6.26
N ASP A 29 17.45 17.10 -5.43
CA ASP A 29 18.83 17.34 -5.86
C ASP A 29 19.38 16.17 -6.69
N PHE A 30 19.65 16.43 -7.96
CA PHE A 30 20.10 15.41 -8.93
C PHE A 30 21.44 14.77 -8.55
N ASP A 31 22.39 15.56 -8.03
CA ASP A 31 23.71 15.06 -7.66
C ASP A 31 23.65 14.13 -6.44
N ASN A 32 22.75 14.41 -5.50
CA ASN A 32 22.46 13.54 -4.37
C ASN A 32 21.77 12.24 -4.81
N ALA A 33 20.74 12.32 -5.66
CA ALA A 33 20.09 11.15 -6.25
C ALA A 33 21.08 10.24 -6.98
N ARG A 34 21.93 10.83 -7.83
CA ARG A 34 23.02 10.12 -8.52
C ARG A 34 23.93 9.42 -7.53
N ARG A 35 24.40 10.12 -6.50
CA ARG A 35 25.29 9.57 -5.47
C ARG A 35 24.66 8.40 -4.73
N MET A 36 23.37 8.48 -4.40
CA MET A 36 22.64 7.40 -3.74
C MET A 36 22.57 6.14 -4.61
N ILE A 37 22.27 6.28 -5.90
CA ILE A 37 22.24 5.16 -6.85
C ILE A 37 23.62 4.53 -7.03
N HIS A 38 24.66 5.36 -7.23
CA HIS A 38 26.04 4.87 -7.36
C HIS A 38 26.49 4.13 -6.10
N THR A 39 26.23 4.70 -4.92
CA THR A 39 26.59 4.07 -3.64
C THR A 39 25.87 2.73 -3.47
N ALA A 40 24.58 2.66 -3.80
CA ALA A 40 23.82 1.43 -3.74
C ALA A 40 24.40 0.37 -4.68
N PHE A 41 24.70 0.73 -5.93
CA PHE A 41 25.29 -0.16 -6.93
C PHE A 41 26.68 -0.66 -6.54
N ASP A 42 27.56 0.24 -6.08
CA ASP A 42 28.91 -0.11 -5.62
C ASP A 42 28.89 -1.07 -4.42
N ASN A 43 27.82 -1.04 -3.62
CA ASN A 43 27.59 -1.99 -2.52
C ASN A 43 26.87 -3.28 -2.96
N GLY A 44 26.61 -3.44 -4.26
CA GLY A 44 26.01 -4.61 -4.88
C GLY A 44 24.48 -4.62 -4.89
N ILE A 45 23.81 -3.50 -4.62
CA ILE A 45 22.37 -3.37 -4.87
C ILE A 45 22.16 -3.20 -6.37
N THR A 46 21.60 -4.20 -7.03
CA THR A 46 21.29 -4.20 -8.47
C THR A 46 19.80 -4.11 -8.77
N HIS A 47 18.97 -3.93 -7.75
CA HIS A 47 17.52 -3.80 -7.88
C HIS A 47 17.09 -2.42 -7.37
N PHE A 48 16.58 -1.63 -8.30
CA PHE A 48 16.11 -0.26 -8.10
C PHE A 48 14.63 -0.22 -8.45
N ASP A 49 13.80 0.13 -7.48
CA ASP A 49 12.34 0.15 -7.63
C ASP A 49 11.87 1.56 -7.98
N LEU A 50 11.18 1.70 -9.12
CA LEU A 50 10.68 2.97 -9.64
C LEU A 50 9.29 2.78 -10.25
N ALA A 51 8.38 3.70 -9.96
CA ALA A 51 7.01 3.68 -10.48
C ALA A 51 6.83 4.57 -11.72
N ILE A 52 7.35 4.18 -12.91
CA ILE A 52 6.97 4.75 -14.24
C ILE A 52 7.19 3.70 -15.33
N LEU A 53 6.17 3.24 -16.06
CA LEU A 53 6.30 2.08 -16.98
C LEU A 53 5.72 2.19 -18.40
N GLU A 54 5.28 3.36 -18.88
CA GLU A 54 4.67 3.40 -20.22
C GLU A 54 5.67 3.52 -21.39
N SER A 55 6.75 4.30 -21.29
CA SER A 55 7.55 4.69 -22.47
C SER A 55 8.88 3.94 -22.69
N MET A 56 9.25 2.99 -21.82
CA MET A 56 10.61 2.42 -21.80
C MET A 56 10.73 0.99 -22.34
N GLY A 57 9.65 0.37 -22.81
CA GLY A 57 9.66 -1.02 -23.29
C GLY A 57 10.00 -2.06 -22.20
N VAL A 58 9.94 -1.66 -20.93
CA VAL A 58 10.17 -2.53 -19.77
C VAL A 58 8.85 -3.15 -19.35
N ARG A 59 8.81 -4.47 -19.25
CA ARG A 59 7.63 -5.20 -18.77
C ARG A 59 7.46 -4.95 -17.26
N LEU A 60 6.36 -4.31 -16.89
CA LEU A 60 5.89 -4.22 -15.51
C LEU A 60 5.53 -5.61 -15.00
N LEU A 61 6.05 -6.02 -13.84
CA LEU A 61 5.78 -7.34 -13.23
C LEU A 61 4.86 -7.27 -12.01
N ILE A 62 4.93 -6.18 -11.23
CA ILE A 62 4.13 -6.00 -10.03
C ILE A 62 3.80 -4.53 -9.79
N HIS A 63 2.52 -4.23 -9.56
CA HIS A 63 2.02 -2.91 -9.22
C HIS A 63 1.67 -2.85 -7.72
N GLN A 64 1.99 -1.75 -7.04
CA GLN A 64 1.72 -1.57 -5.61
C GLN A 64 0.64 -0.50 -5.37
N PRO A 65 -0.66 -0.82 -5.53
CA PRO A 65 -1.73 0.15 -5.33
C PRO A 65 -2.05 0.36 -3.85
N ARG A 66 -2.53 1.56 -3.51
CA ARG A 66 -3.18 1.79 -2.21
C ARG A 66 -4.50 1.04 -2.22
N TYR A 67 -4.72 0.11 -1.30
CA TYR A 67 -5.98 -0.61 -1.30
C TYR A 67 -6.33 -1.10 0.10
N SER A 68 -7.56 -0.87 0.50
CA SER A 68 -8.11 -1.25 1.82
C SER A 68 -9.63 -1.34 1.72
N MET A 69 -10.29 -1.86 2.75
CA MET A 69 -11.77 -1.85 2.80
C MET A 69 -12.37 -0.45 2.61
N LEU A 70 -11.68 0.61 3.07
CA LEU A 70 -12.15 2.01 2.94
C LEU A 70 -11.70 2.69 1.65
N PHE A 71 -10.80 2.08 0.88
CA PHE A 71 -10.25 2.66 -0.34
C PHE A 71 -10.23 1.59 -1.45
N ARG A 72 -11.30 1.57 -2.25
CA ARG A 72 -11.59 0.53 -3.25
C ARG A 72 -11.80 1.08 -4.66
N ASN A 73 -11.45 2.34 -4.91
CA ASN A 73 -11.70 3.00 -6.19
C ASN A 73 -11.16 2.22 -7.39
N TYR A 74 -10.03 1.53 -7.21
CA TYR A 74 -9.40 0.67 -8.20
C TYR A 74 -10.24 -0.49 -8.72
N GLU A 75 -11.25 -0.96 -7.98
CA GLU A 75 -12.23 -1.93 -8.51
C GLU A 75 -13.17 -1.31 -9.55
N LYS A 76 -13.54 -0.03 -9.37
CA LYS A 76 -14.43 0.68 -10.29
C LYS A 76 -13.68 1.28 -11.47
N GLU A 77 -12.43 1.66 -11.23
CA GLU A 77 -11.54 2.27 -12.23
C GLU A 77 -10.87 1.21 -13.13
N GLY A 78 -11.09 -0.09 -12.89
CA GLY A 78 -10.62 -1.18 -13.74
C GLY A 78 -9.12 -1.47 -13.60
N LEU A 79 -8.47 -1.05 -12.51
CA LEU A 79 -7.06 -1.31 -12.29
C LEU A 79 -6.79 -2.81 -12.23
N PHE A 80 -7.57 -3.56 -11.45
CA PHE A 80 -7.33 -4.99 -11.28
C PHE A 80 -7.59 -5.78 -12.55
N ASP A 81 -8.60 -5.38 -13.33
CA ASP A 81 -8.86 -5.96 -14.66
C ASP A 81 -7.66 -5.71 -15.60
N THR A 82 -7.14 -4.48 -15.62
CA THR A 82 -5.96 -4.11 -16.42
C THR A 82 -4.72 -4.92 -16.00
N LEU A 83 -4.50 -5.12 -14.70
CA LEU A 83 -3.38 -5.89 -14.19
C LEU A 83 -3.51 -7.38 -14.58
N ASP A 84 -4.72 -7.94 -14.52
CA ASP A 84 -4.99 -9.33 -14.92
C ASP A 84 -4.78 -9.52 -16.43
N GLU A 85 -5.33 -8.64 -17.26
CA GLU A 85 -5.18 -8.65 -18.72
C GLU A 85 -3.70 -8.59 -19.17
N LEU A 86 -2.88 -7.79 -18.47
CA LEU A 86 -1.46 -7.62 -18.77
C LEU A 86 -0.56 -8.67 -18.07
N GLY A 87 -1.12 -9.52 -17.21
CA GLY A 87 -0.38 -10.51 -16.43
C GLY A 87 0.60 -9.87 -15.43
N ILE A 88 0.16 -8.81 -14.75
CA ILE A 88 0.91 -8.02 -13.77
C ILE A 88 0.36 -8.33 -12.37
N GLY A 89 1.23 -8.62 -11.40
CA GLY A 89 0.80 -8.85 -10.01
C GLY A 89 0.41 -7.55 -9.29
N ALA A 90 -0.37 -7.65 -8.22
CA ALA A 90 -0.65 -6.53 -7.31
C ALA A 90 -0.16 -6.83 -5.89
N ILE A 91 0.46 -5.85 -5.22
CA ILE A 91 0.72 -5.88 -3.77
C ILE A 91 0.13 -4.63 -3.13
N CYS A 92 -0.93 -4.79 -2.34
CA CYS A 92 -1.61 -3.63 -1.74
C CYS A 92 -0.76 -2.99 -0.65
N TYR A 93 -0.64 -1.65 -0.66
CA TYR A 93 -0.08 -0.90 0.47
C TYR A 93 -1.19 -0.16 1.25
N CYS A 94 -0.89 0.14 2.52
CA CYS A 94 -1.83 0.74 3.47
C CYS A 94 -3.17 -0.03 3.67
N PRO A 95 -3.13 -1.37 3.88
CA PRO A 95 -4.35 -2.19 3.98
C PRO A 95 -5.21 -1.83 5.19
N LEU A 96 -4.61 -1.26 6.24
CA LEU A 96 -5.30 -0.86 7.47
C LEU A 96 -5.77 0.61 7.46
N SER A 97 -5.63 1.32 6.34
CA SER A 97 -6.02 2.75 6.23
C SER A 97 -5.45 3.61 7.37
N GLN A 98 -4.13 3.57 7.58
CA GLN A 98 -3.46 4.32 8.66
C GLN A 98 -3.98 3.98 10.07
N GLY A 99 -4.44 2.75 10.27
CA GLY A 99 -4.98 2.27 11.54
C GLY A 99 -6.50 2.46 11.69
N LEU A 100 -7.19 3.09 10.72
CA LEU A 100 -8.65 3.24 10.77
C LEU A 100 -9.36 1.90 10.86
N LEU A 101 -8.83 0.86 10.20
CA LEU A 101 -9.41 -0.49 10.24
C LEU A 101 -8.95 -1.32 11.46
N THR A 102 -8.48 -0.67 12.51
CA THR A 102 -8.15 -1.27 13.83
C THR A 102 -9.12 -0.78 14.90
N ASP A 103 -8.94 -1.23 16.14
CA ASP A 103 -9.68 -0.78 17.32
C ASP A 103 -9.30 0.63 17.79
N LYS A 104 -8.15 1.15 17.33
CA LYS A 104 -7.53 2.41 17.76
C LYS A 104 -8.46 3.63 17.80
N TYR A 105 -9.40 3.74 16.87
CA TYR A 105 -10.26 4.93 16.72
C TYR A 105 -11.74 4.70 17.07
N LEU A 106 -12.11 3.52 17.58
CA LEU A 106 -13.50 3.22 17.92
C LEU A 106 -14.06 4.11 19.04
N ASN A 107 -13.18 4.64 19.89
CA ASN A 107 -13.51 5.48 21.05
C ASN A 107 -12.95 6.91 20.95
N GLY A 108 -12.56 7.36 19.75
CA GLY A 108 -11.92 8.66 19.53
C GLY A 108 -10.42 8.54 19.24
N ILE A 109 -9.75 9.68 19.06
CA ILE A 109 -8.31 9.75 18.76
C ILE A 109 -7.52 9.61 20.07
N PRO A 110 -6.62 8.62 20.21
CA PRO A 110 -5.77 8.52 21.40
C PRO A 110 -4.82 9.73 21.50
N ASP A 111 -4.67 10.29 22.71
CA ASP A 111 -3.87 11.50 22.96
C ASP A 111 -2.37 11.31 22.66
N ASP A 112 -1.86 10.09 22.80
CA ASP A 112 -0.47 9.70 22.53
C ASP A 112 -0.22 9.25 21.08
N SER A 113 -1.26 9.27 20.24
CA SER A 113 -1.14 8.82 18.87
C SER A 113 -0.39 9.83 18.00
N ARG A 114 0.31 9.33 16.96
CA ARG A 114 0.92 10.17 15.91
C ARG A 114 -0.06 11.16 15.29
N ASP A 115 -1.35 10.84 15.32
CA ASP A 115 -2.46 11.56 14.70
C ASP A 115 -3.09 12.59 15.66
N ALA A 116 -2.68 12.60 16.94
CA ALA A 116 -2.95 13.70 17.85
C ALA A 116 -2.15 14.96 17.47
N ASN A 117 -1.02 14.79 16.77
CA ASN A 117 -0.18 15.86 16.24
C ASN A 117 -0.87 16.55 15.04
N PRO A 118 -1.02 17.89 15.06
CA PRO A 118 -1.62 18.64 13.95
C PRO A 118 -0.86 18.53 12.61
N HIS A 119 0.38 18.02 12.61
CA HIS A 119 1.18 17.78 11.41
C HIS A 119 1.20 16.30 10.97
N GLY A 120 0.32 15.46 11.52
CA GLY A 120 0.19 14.05 11.12
C GLY A 120 -0.33 13.87 9.69
N PHE A 121 -0.05 12.71 9.10
CA PHE A 121 -0.54 12.35 7.76
C PHE A 121 -2.05 12.11 7.73
N LEU A 122 -2.63 11.61 8.83
CA LEU A 122 -4.07 11.52 9.01
C LEU A 122 -4.56 12.80 9.69
N GLN A 123 -5.31 13.61 8.95
CA GLN A 123 -5.88 14.85 9.48
C GLN A 123 -7.11 14.54 10.35
N LYS A 124 -7.28 15.26 11.46
CA LYS A 124 -8.39 15.03 12.43
C LYS A 124 -9.76 15.10 11.77
N ASP A 125 -9.89 15.93 10.75
CA ASP A 125 -11.13 16.16 9.99
C ASP A 125 -11.58 14.91 9.21
N VAL A 126 -10.70 13.92 9.04
CA VAL A 126 -11.02 12.63 8.39
C VAL A 126 -11.78 11.70 9.33
N ILE A 127 -11.63 11.85 10.66
CA ILE A 127 -12.28 10.98 11.67
C ILE A 127 -13.62 11.60 12.05
N THR A 128 -14.61 11.43 11.17
CA THR A 128 -15.97 11.93 11.40
C THR A 128 -16.81 10.94 12.23
N PRO A 129 -17.89 11.39 12.90
CA PRO A 129 -18.82 10.50 13.57
C PRO A 129 -19.40 9.41 12.65
N GLU A 130 -19.64 9.73 11.37
CA GLU A 130 -20.11 8.78 10.36
C GLU A 130 -19.06 7.70 10.08
N LEU A 131 -17.78 8.09 9.93
CA LEU A 131 -16.69 7.14 9.75
C LEU A 131 -16.56 6.22 10.97
N VAL A 132 -16.60 6.77 12.20
CA VAL A 132 -16.52 5.96 13.43
C VAL A 132 -17.70 4.98 13.53
N ALA A 133 -18.91 5.40 13.17
CA ALA A 133 -20.07 4.51 13.14
C ALA A 133 -19.90 3.37 12.12
N LYS A 134 -19.32 3.66 10.95
CA LYS A 134 -18.96 2.64 9.95
C LYS A 134 -17.89 1.68 10.48
N LEU A 135 -16.85 2.19 11.13
CA LEU A 135 -15.80 1.36 11.73
C LEU A 135 -16.35 0.42 12.82
N LYS A 136 -17.26 0.88 13.67
CA LYS A 136 -17.94 0.03 14.67
C LYS A 136 -18.76 -1.09 14.04
N LYS A 137 -19.46 -0.80 12.93
CA LYS A 137 -20.18 -1.84 12.18
C LYS A 137 -19.22 -2.89 11.62
N LEU A 138 -18.09 -2.46 11.05
CA LEU A 138 -17.06 -3.39 10.56
C LEU A 138 -16.43 -4.21 11.69
N ASP A 139 -16.20 -3.61 12.84
CA ASP A 139 -15.63 -4.29 14.01
C ASP A 139 -16.56 -5.39 14.56
N ASN A 140 -17.87 -5.15 14.55
CA ASN A 140 -18.85 -6.17 14.92
C ASN A 140 -18.89 -7.36 13.95
N LEU A 141 -18.38 -7.22 12.72
CA LEU A 141 -18.22 -8.33 11.78
C LEU A 141 -16.93 -9.15 12.08
N LYS A 142 -15.99 -8.60 12.88
CA LYS A 142 -14.67 -9.20 13.19
C LYS A 142 -14.68 -10.28 14.28
N THR A 143 -15.82 -10.78 14.76
CA THR A 143 -15.82 -12.01 15.59
C THR A 143 -15.37 -13.27 14.83
N LEU A 144 -14.85 -13.13 13.61
CA LEU A 144 -14.34 -14.18 12.76
C LEU A 144 -12.81 -14.18 12.81
N GLU A 145 -12.25 -14.99 13.70
CA GLU A 145 -10.80 -15.23 13.85
C GLU A 145 -10.14 -15.92 12.62
N ASN A 146 -10.84 -16.04 11.51
CA ASN A 146 -10.37 -16.75 10.32
C ASN A 146 -10.25 -15.79 9.13
N LEU A 147 -9.03 -15.70 8.57
CA LEU A 147 -8.69 -14.97 7.34
C LEU A 147 -9.42 -15.48 6.07
N ASN A 148 -10.36 -16.42 6.22
CA ASN A 148 -11.16 -17.00 5.15
C ASN A 148 -12.62 -16.53 5.31
N PHE A 149 -12.91 -15.33 4.81
CA PHE A 149 -14.29 -14.86 4.71
C PHE A 149 -15.08 -15.72 3.72
N ARG A 150 -16.27 -16.13 4.11
CA ARG A 150 -17.25 -16.73 3.20
C ARG A 150 -17.85 -15.65 2.30
N PRO A 151 -18.33 -16.00 1.09
CA PRO A 151 -18.93 -15.03 0.17
C PRO A 151 -20.07 -14.18 0.76
N ASP A 152 -20.86 -14.75 1.66
CA ASP A 152 -21.94 -14.06 2.38
C ASP A 152 -21.41 -13.03 3.41
N GLU A 153 -20.23 -13.27 3.99
CA GLU A 153 -19.56 -12.33 4.90
C GLU A 153 -18.94 -11.16 4.12
N LEU A 154 -18.43 -11.41 2.91
CA LEU A 154 -17.96 -10.36 2.00
C LEU A 154 -19.09 -9.40 1.60
N SER A 155 -20.29 -9.93 1.32
CA SER A 155 -21.46 -9.10 0.98
C SER A 155 -21.92 -8.20 2.15
N GLN A 156 -21.77 -8.65 3.39
CA GLN A 156 -22.05 -7.84 4.58
C GLN A 156 -21.05 -6.69 4.73
N ILE A 157 -19.77 -6.95 4.47
CA ILE A 157 -18.73 -5.92 4.43
C ILE A 157 -19.06 -4.87 3.36
N ASP A 158 -19.42 -5.30 2.15
CA ASP A 158 -19.81 -4.39 1.06
C ASP A 158 -21.00 -3.50 1.45
N THR A 159 -21.99 -4.07 2.13
CA THR A 159 -23.16 -3.31 2.61
C THR A 159 -22.74 -2.20 3.58
N VAL A 160 -21.89 -2.52 4.56
CA VAL A 160 -21.39 -1.53 5.53
C VAL A 160 -20.54 -0.44 4.86
N LEU A 161 -19.73 -0.81 3.86
CA LEU A 161 -18.86 0.13 3.17
C LEU A 161 -19.64 1.12 2.29
N ASN A 162 -20.76 0.69 1.71
CA ASN A 162 -21.57 1.48 0.79
C ASN A 162 -22.69 2.31 1.46
N THR A 163 -22.94 2.15 2.77
CA THR A 163 -23.77 3.07 3.58
C THR A 163 -22.99 4.28 4.07
#